data_AF-A0A838J740-F1
#
_entry.id   AF-A0A838J740-F1
#
_cell.length_a   1.000
_cell.length_b   1.000
_cell.length_c   1.000
_cell.angle_alpha   90.00
_cell.angle_beta   90.00
_cell.angle_gamma   90.00
#
_symmetry.space_group_name_H-M   'P 1'
#
loop_
_entity.id
_entity.type
_entity.pdbx_description
1 polymer ?
#
loop_
_entity_poly.entity_id
_entity_poly.type
_entity_poly.pdbx_seq_one_letter_code
_entity_poly.pdbx_strand_id
1 'polypeptide(L)'
;VVVGGLLGTVTGGFLADLLSRRYPGGRMLICGIAFLCAAPVFAFAMLARNFIAFTCFFLLAVLLLAVYNGPATAATQDIVPSWLRASAVAVSIMLAHLFGDAFSPALVGILAASVDPTHGLHFQTGFAGQDISQALLWTCTPALILAGLAGLLGSRWMKIDIAAATNAERMKKPVETGVKR
;
A
#
# COMPACT_ATOMS: atom_id res chain seq x y z
N VAL A 1 -8.87 -2.98 -14.35
CA VAL A 1 -8.67 -2.79 -12.89
C VAL A 1 -8.95 -4.07 -12.10
N VAL A 2 -10.17 -4.61 -12.11
CA VAL A 2 -10.54 -5.83 -11.35
C VAL A 2 -9.57 -7.00 -11.55
N VAL A 3 -9.26 -7.33 -12.81
CA VAL A 3 -8.32 -8.42 -13.14
C VAL A 3 -6.92 -8.15 -12.59
N GLY A 4 -6.38 -6.94 -12.77
CA GLY A 4 -5.06 -6.56 -12.27
C GLY A 4 -5.00 -6.56 -10.74
N GLY A 5 -6.06 -6.11 -10.07
CA GLY A 5 -6.16 -6.11 -8.61
C GLY A 5 -6.21 -7.52 -8.01
N LEU A 6 -7.02 -8.41 -8.61
CA LEU A 6 -7.08 -9.83 -8.22
C LEU A 6 -5.74 -10.52 -8.42
N LEU A 7 -5.16 -10.41 -9.61
CA LEU A 7 -3.87 -11.03 -9.92
C LEU A 7 -2.76 -10.49 -9.01
N GLY A 8 -2.67 -9.19 -8.82
CA GLY A 8 -1.67 -8.57 -7.96
C GLY A 8 -1.80 -9.00 -6.50
N THR A 9 -3.02 -9.05 -5.97
CA THR A 9 -3.25 -9.48 -4.57
C THR A 9 -2.87 -10.95 -4.35
N VAL A 10 -3.28 -11.84 -5.26
CA VAL A 10 -2.99 -13.28 -5.15
C VAL A 10 -1.51 -13.55 -5.33
N THR A 11 -0.90 -13.01 -6.39
CA THR A 11 0.53 -13.19 -6.67
C THR A 11 1.40 -12.56 -5.59
N GLY A 12 1.04 -11.37 -5.12
CA GLY A 12 1.73 -10.65 -4.05
C GLY A 12 1.68 -11.37 -2.71
N GLY A 13 0.51 -11.88 -2.32
CA GLY A 13 0.36 -12.69 -1.12
C GLY A 13 1.23 -13.96 -1.16
N PHE A 14 1.20 -14.67 -2.29
CA PHE A 14 2.01 -15.88 -2.47
C PHE A 14 3.53 -15.59 -2.40
N LEU A 15 3.99 -14.54 -3.11
CA LEU A 15 5.40 -14.13 -3.08
C LEU A 15 5.84 -13.73 -1.67
N ALA A 16 4.98 -13.01 -0.95
CA ALA A 16 5.26 -12.58 0.42
C ALA A 16 5.34 -13.73 1.40
N ASP A 17 4.45 -14.70 1.30
CA ASP A 17 4.50 -15.89 2.15
C ASP A 17 5.74 -16.72 1.86
N LEU A 18 6.14 -16.84 0.59
CA LEU A 18 7.37 -17.54 0.22
C LEU A 18 8.61 -16.84 0.81
N LEU A 19 8.68 -15.51 0.70
CA LEU A 19 9.84 -14.75 1.22
C LEU A 19 9.86 -14.70 2.75
N SER A 20 8.69 -14.62 3.39
CA SER A 20 8.56 -14.61 4.85
C SER A 20 9.04 -15.89 5.52
N ARG A 21 9.01 -17.03 4.81
CA ARG A 21 9.62 -18.28 5.30
C ARG A 21 11.13 -18.18 5.49
N ARG A 22 11.80 -17.31 4.71
CA ARG A 22 13.26 -17.14 4.74
C ARG A 22 13.70 -15.90 5.52
N TYR A 23 12.89 -14.84 5.51
CA TYR A 23 13.18 -13.57 6.17
C TYR A 23 11.98 -13.08 6.99
N PRO A 24 12.13 -12.80 8.30
CA PRO A 24 11.02 -12.34 9.13
C PRO A 24 10.45 -10.98 8.70
N GLY A 25 11.20 -10.18 7.92
CA GLY A 25 10.73 -8.93 7.30
C GLY A 25 10.23 -9.06 5.86
N GLY A 26 10.11 -10.29 5.33
CA GLY A 26 9.86 -10.56 3.91
C GLY A 26 8.57 -9.95 3.38
N ARG A 27 7.47 -10.04 4.15
CA ARG A 27 6.18 -9.40 3.83
C ARG A 27 6.30 -7.90 3.60
N MET A 28 6.93 -7.17 4.52
CA MET A 28 7.08 -5.72 4.42
C MET A 28 8.06 -5.30 3.32
N LEU A 29 9.09 -6.11 3.09
CA LEU A 29 10.07 -5.88 2.02
C LEU A 29 9.42 -5.99 0.63
N ILE A 30 8.56 -6.99 0.41
CA ILE A 30 7.83 -7.13 -0.86
C ILE A 30 6.86 -5.97 -1.09
N CYS A 31 6.15 -5.51 -0.06
CA CYS A 31 5.36 -4.28 -0.15
C CYS A 31 6.22 -3.08 -0.56
N GLY A 32 7.38 -2.90 0.08
CA GLY A 32 8.29 -1.79 -0.20
C GLY A 32 8.81 -1.80 -1.65
N ILE A 33 9.27 -2.97 -2.12
CA ILE A 33 9.73 -3.14 -3.51
C ILE A 33 8.58 -2.90 -4.50
N ALA A 34 7.39 -3.45 -4.23
CA ALA A 34 6.24 -3.29 -5.10
C ALA A 34 5.86 -1.82 -5.26
N PHE A 35 5.83 -1.04 -4.17
CA PHE A 35 5.59 0.41 -4.24
C PHE A 35 6.69 1.17 -4.99
N LEU A 36 7.96 0.82 -4.75
CA LEU A 36 9.08 1.47 -5.42
C LEU A 36 9.10 1.18 -6.93
N CYS A 37 8.71 -0.03 -7.34
CA CYS A 37 8.53 -0.38 -8.75
C CYS A 37 7.24 0.22 -9.35
N ALA A 38 6.18 0.37 -8.56
CA ALA A 38 4.94 1.00 -8.99
C ALA A 38 5.14 2.48 -9.34
N ALA A 39 5.99 3.20 -8.60
CA ALA A 39 6.24 4.63 -8.81
C ALA A 39 6.67 4.99 -10.26
N PRO A 40 7.74 4.42 -10.84
CA PRO A 40 8.13 4.73 -12.21
C PRO A 40 7.09 4.22 -13.22
N VAL A 41 6.48 3.05 -13.00
CA VAL A 41 5.46 2.49 -13.91
C VAL A 41 4.22 3.39 -13.96
N PHE A 42 3.77 3.90 -12.81
CA PHE A 42 2.68 4.85 -12.72
C PHE A 42 3.02 6.17 -13.41
N ALA A 43 4.24 6.67 -13.22
CA ALA A 43 4.70 7.87 -13.92
C ALA A 43 4.72 7.70 -15.44
N PHE A 44 5.21 6.56 -15.95
CA PHE A 44 5.15 6.23 -17.37
C PHE A 44 3.72 6.11 -17.88
N ALA A 45 2.79 5.56 -17.09
CA ALA A 45 1.38 5.50 -17.46
C ALA A 45 0.81 6.91 -17.65
N MET A 46 1.04 7.83 -16.70
CA MET A 46 0.51 9.20 -16.78
C MET A 46 1.13 10.05 -17.90
N LEU A 47 2.38 9.76 -18.28
CA LEU A 47 3.06 10.43 -19.41
C LEU A 47 2.70 9.82 -20.77
N ALA A 48 2.06 8.66 -20.81
CA ALA A 48 1.73 7.97 -22.05
C ALA A 48 0.62 8.72 -22.82
N ARG A 49 0.92 9.11 -24.06
CA ARG A 49 -0.06 9.79 -24.94
C ARG A 49 -0.90 8.82 -25.79
N ASN A 50 -0.50 7.54 -25.84
CA ASN A 50 -1.21 6.48 -26.53
C ASN A 50 -2.09 5.69 -25.54
N PHE A 51 -3.38 5.54 -25.86
CA PHE A 51 -4.36 4.82 -25.04
C PHE A 51 -3.98 3.37 -24.72
N ILE A 52 -3.36 2.65 -25.66
CA ILE A 52 -2.92 1.26 -25.45
C ILE A 52 -1.76 1.23 -24.46
N ALA A 53 -0.75 2.10 -24.66
CA ALA A 53 0.39 2.20 -23.76
C ALA A 53 -0.05 2.60 -22.34
N PHE A 54 -0.93 3.61 -22.22
CA PHE A 54 -1.54 4.01 -20.96
C PHE A 54 -2.21 2.82 -20.28
N THR A 55 -3.06 2.08 -21.00
CA THR A 55 -3.80 0.95 -20.44
C THR A 55 -2.88 -0.16 -19.94
N CYS A 56 -1.84 -0.52 -20.70
CA CYS A 56 -0.87 -1.54 -20.31
C CYS A 56 -0.06 -1.14 -19.07
N PHE A 57 0.52 0.06 -19.05
CA PHE A 57 1.29 0.55 -17.90
C PHE A 57 0.41 0.78 -16.68
N PHE A 58 -0.79 1.31 -16.86
CA PHE A 58 -1.74 1.49 -15.78
C PHE A 58 -2.19 0.15 -15.17
N LEU A 59 -2.46 -0.86 -16.00
CA LEU A 59 -2.77 -2.21 -15.51
C LEU A 59 -1.61 -2.80 -14.71
N LEU A 60 -0.37 -2.61 -15.18
CA LEU A 60 0.82 -3.06 -14.47
C LEU A 60 0.99 -2.32 -13.14
N ALA A 61 0.79 -1.00 -13.11
CA ALA A 61 0.81 -0.21 -11.87
C ALA A 61 -0.24 -0.71 -10.87
N VAL A 62 -1.48 -0.97 -11.32
CA VAL A 62 -2.54 -1.53 -10.47
C VAL A 62 -2.15 -2.90 -9.92
N LEU A 63 -1.53 -3.76 -10.72
CA LEU A 63 -1.05 -5.06 -10.27
C LEU A 63 0.00 -4.91 -9.17
N LEU A 64 1.01 -4.06 -9.39
CA LEU A 64 2.06 -3.77 -8.42
C LEU A 64 1.51 -3.17 -7.12
N LEU A 65 0.56 -2.24 -7.20
CA LEU A 65 -0.08 -1.65 -6.02
C LEU A 65 -0.93 -2.66 -5.26
N ALA A 66 -1.60 -3.57 -5.96
CA ALA A 66 -2.44 -4.57 -5.34
C ALA A 66 -1.65 -5.63 -4.55
N VAL A 67 -0.36 -5.82 -4.85
CA VAL A 67 0.55 -6.72 -4.11
C VAL A 67 0.56 -6.43 -2.62
N TYR A 68 0.40 -5.17 -2.20
CA TYR A 68 0.46 -4.75 -0.80
C TYR A 68 -0.64 -5.34 0.10
N ASN A 69 -1.86 -5.57 -0.43
CA ASN A 69 -3.04 -5.87 0.40
C ASN A 69 -2.89 -7.14 1.25
N GLY A 70 -2.38 -8.22 0.66
CA GLY A 70 -2.17 -9.49 1.36
C GLY A 70 -1.05 -9.42 2.41
N PRO A 71 0.20 -9.07 2.01
CA PRO A 71 1.35 -9.08 2.89
C PRO A 71 1.25 -8.07 4.03
N ALA A 72 0.64 -6.90 3.81
CA ALA A 72 0.50 -5.88 4.85
C ALA A 72 -0.45 -6.32 5.96
N THR A 73 -1.61 -6.88 5.60
CA THR A 73 -2.56 -7.42 6.58
C THR A 73 -1.92 -8.53 7.41
N ALA A 74 -1.17 -9.42 6.75
CA ALA A 74 -0.48 -10.51 7.40
C ALA A 74 0.67 -10.01 8.31
N ALA A 75 1.43 -9.00 7.88
CA ALA A 75 2.47 -8.36 8.70
C ALA A 75 1.88 -7.71 9.97
N THR A 76 0.74 -7.02 9.86
CA THR A 76 0.04 -6.45 11.03
C THR A 76 -0.36 -7.52 12.03
N GLN A 77 -0.76 -8.71 11.56
CA GLN A 77 -1.12 -9.83 12.44
C GLN A 77 0.09 -10.51 13.10
N ASP A 78 1.27 -10.47 12.45
CA ASP A 78 2.51 -11.05 12.99
C ASP A 78 3.09 -10.25 14.15
N ILE A 79 2.92 -8.92 14.15
CA ILE A 79 3.48 -8.00 15.15
C ILE A 79 2.57 -7.78 16.37
N VAL A 80 1.42 -8.46 16.44
CA VAL A 80 0.48 -8.36 17.56
C VAL A 80 0.14 -9.74 18.12
N PRO A 81 -0.16 -9.84 19.43
CA PRO A 81 -0.57 -11.11 20.01
C PRO A 81 -1.93 -11.56 19.45
N SER A 82 -2.17 -12.87 19.48
CA SER A 82 -3.33 -13.53 18.86
C SER A 82 -4.69 -12.93 19.23
N TRP A 83 -4.86 -12.50 20.49
CA TRP A 83 -6.12 -11.90 20.97
C TRP A 83 -6.36 -10.44 20.53
N LEU A 84 -5.34 -9.74 20.00
CA LEU A 84 -5.47 -8.37 19.48
C LEU A 84 -5.48 -8.29 17.95
N ARG A 85 -5.23 -9.41 17.24
CA ARG A 85 -5.11 -9.42 15.77
C ARG A 85 -6.31 -8.79 15.05
N ALA A 86 -7.52 -9.14 15.47
CA ALA A 86 -8.74 -8.62 14.85
C ALA A 86 -8.85 -7.09 15.03
N SER A 87 -8.64 -6.60 16.25
CA SER A 87 -8.68 -5.17 16.56
C SER A 87 -7.57 -4.40 15.85
N ALA A 88 -6.35 -4.94 15.80
CA ALA A 88 -5.22 -4.31 15.12
C ALA A 88 -5.47 -4.14 13.62
N VAL A 89 -6.01 -5.18 12.96
CA VAL A 89 -6.39 -5.10 11.54
C VAL A 89 -7.53 -4.11 11.34
N ALA A 90 -8.57 -4.14 12.18
CA ALA A 90 -9.71 -3.22 12.09
C ALA A 90 -9.27 -1.75 12.22
N VAL A 91 -8.44 -1.43 13.22
CA VAL A 91 -7.91 -0.08 13.41
C VAL A 91 -7.01 0.32 12.24
N SER A 92 -6.16 -0.58 11.74
CA SER A 92 -5.31 -0.30 10.59
C SER A 92 -6.13 0.04 9.34
N ILE A 93 -7.17 -0.74 9.07
CA ILE A 93 -8.09 -0.51 7.94
C ILE A 93 -8.86 0.79 8.14
N MET A 94 -9.39 1.04 9.34
CA MET A 94 -10.12 2.27 9.67
C MET A 94 -9.25 3.51 9.43
N LEU A 95 -8.01 3.50 9.92
CA LEU A 95 -7.08 4.60 9.71
C LEU A 95 -6.72 4.77 8.24
N ALA A 96 -6.50 3.67 7.51
CA ALA A 96 -6.20 3.71 6.08
C ALA A 96 -7.35 4.32 5.26
N HIS A 97 -8.60 3.96 5.53
CA HIS A 97 -9.76 4.50 4.79
C HIS A 97 -10.08 5.92 5.25
N LEU A 98 -9.99 6.20 6.54
CA LEU A 98 -10.30 7.52 7.09
C LEU A 98 -9.30 8.56 6.58
N PHE A 99 -7.99 8.27 6.60
CA PHE A 99 -6.96 9.24 6.17
C PHE A 99 -6.60 9.14 4.69
N GLY A 100 -6.72 7.95 4.08
CA GLY A 100 -6.43 7.72 2.67
C GLY A 100 -7.65 8.02 1.79
N ASP A 101 -8.65 7.16 1.82
CA ASP A 101 -9.76 7.19 0.85
C ASP A 101 -10.67 8.41 1.01
N ALA A 102 -10.94 8.82 2.25
CA ALA A 102 -11.85 9.94 2.49
C ALA A 102 -11.22 11.32 2.16
N PHE A 103 -9.92 11.51 2.44
CA PHE A 103 -9.25 12.81 2.24
C PHE A 103 -8.52 12.93 0.90
N SER A 104 -8.01 11.82 0.33
CA SER A 104 -7.15 11.91 -0.85
C SER A 104 -7.82 12.53 -2.10
N PRO A 105 -9.09 12.26 -2.44
CA PRO A 105 -9.70 12.83 -3.65
C PRO A 105 -9.86 14.35 -3.56
N ALA A 106 -10.21 14.86 -2.37
CA ALA A 106 -10.33 16.29 -2.12
C ALA A 106 -8.98 16.99 -2.24
N LEU A 107 -7.92 16.42 -1.66
CA LEU A 107 -6.57 16.98 -1.73
C LEU A 107 -6.03 17.02 -3.17
N VAL A 108 -6.20 15.93 -3.92
CA VAL A 108 -5.79 15.85 -5.34
C VAL A 108 -6.60 16.85 -6.18
N GLY A 109 -7.90 17.00 -5.92
CA GLY A 109 -8.75 17.97 -6.62
C GLY A 109 -8.32 19.42 -6.39
N ILE A 110 -8.00 19.80 -5.14
CA ILE A 110 -7.50 21.14 -4.81
C ILE A 110 -6.16 21.40 -5.51
N LEU A 111 -5.27 20.40 -5.50
CA LEU A 111 -3.96 20.55 -6.16
C LEU A 111 -4.10 20.64 -7.68
N ALA A 112 -4.99 19.86 -8.28
CA ALA A 112 -5.30 19.96 -9.71
C ALA A 112 -5.81 21.36 -10.07
N ALA A 113 -6.67 21.95 -9.24
CA ALA A 113 -7.13 23.33 -9.42
C ALA A 113 -6.02 24.38 -9.28
N SER A 114 -5.00 24.12 -8.45
CA SER A 114 -3.84 25.04 -8.33
C SER A 114 -2.84 24.96 -9.48
N VAL A 115 -2.74 23.79 -10.12
CA VAL A 115 -1.84 23.54 -11.26
C VAL A 115 -2.51 23.92 -12.58
N ASP A 116 -3.84 24.02 -12.60
CA ASP A 116 -4.64 24.38 -13.77
C ASP A 116 -4.32 25.80 -14.29
N PRO A 117 -3.75 25.94 -15.50
CA PRO A 117 -3.46 27.23 -16.12
C PRO A 117 -4.70 27.91 -16.74
N THR A 118 -5.84 27.20 -16.82
CA THR A 118 -7.08 27.67 -17.47
C THR A 118 -8.14 28.17 -16.51
N HIS A 119 -7.86 28.18 -15.20
CA HIS A 119 -8.74 28.67 -14.13
C HIS A 119 -10.20 28.16 -14.23
N GLY A 120 -10.41 26.87 -14.53
CA GLY A 120 -11.74 26.26 -14.65
C GLY A 120 -12.27 26.07 -16.07
N LEU A 121 -11.54 26.52 -17.10
CA LEU A 121 -11.99 26.45 -18.51
C LEU A 121 -11.40 25.26 -19.29
N HIS A 122 -10.73 24.32 -18.62
CA HIS A 122 -10.07 23.14 -19.21
C HIS A 122 -11.01 22.24 -20.03
N PHE A 123 -12.31 22.22 -19.72
CA PHE A 123 -13.32 21.51 -20.53
C PHE A 123 -13.64 22.22 -21.86
N GLN A 124 -13.52 23.55 -21.91
CA GLN A 124 -13.81 24.34 -23.11
C GLN A 124 -12.59 24.45 -24.03
N THR A 125 -11.38 24.41 -23.46
CA THR A 125 -10.11 24.54 -24.20
C THR A 125 -9.55 23.20 -24.69
N GLY A 126 -10.21 22.07 -24.40
CA GLY A 126 -9.77 20.74 -24.83
C GLY A 126 -8.61 20.16 -24.02
N PHE A 127 -8.30 20.73 -22.85
CA PHE A 127 -7.24 20.29 -21.93
C PHE A 127 -7.75 19.39 -20.79
N ALA A 128 -9.03 19.02 -20.81
CA ALA A 128 -9.66 18.20 -19.77
C ALA A 128 -8.84 16.94 -19.43
N GLY A 129 -8.44 16.83 -18.17
CA GLY A 129 -7.69 15.70 -17.62
C GLY A 129 -6.17 15.86 -17.58
N GLN A 130 -5.59 16.86 -18.26
CA GLN A 130 -4.14 17.12 -18.15
C GLN A 130 -3.77 17.62 -16.76
N ASP A 131 -4.57 18.51 -16.18
CA ASP A 131 -4.32 19.09 -14.84
C ASP A 131 -4.37 18.01 -13.76
N ILE A 132 -5.31 17.06 -13.88
CA ILE A 132 -5.47 15.94 -12.96
C ILE A 132 -4.32 14.94 -13.12
N SER A 133 -3.91 14.63 -14.35
CA SER A 133 -2.76 13.75 -14.62
C SER A 133 -1.46 14.34 -14.05
N GLN A 134 -1.24 15.64 -14.22
CA GLN A 134 -0.09 16.34 -13.64
C GLN A 134 -0.15 16.38 -12.12
N ALA A 135 -1.30 16.71 -11.52
CA ALA A 135 -1.46 16.66 -10.07
C ALA A 135 -1.22 15.25 -9.48
N LEU A 136 -1.69 14.21 -10.17
CA LEU A 136 -1.44 12.80 -9.81
C LEU A 136 0.03 12.44 -9.93
N LEU A 137 0.73 12.89 -10.98
CA LEU A 137 2.17 12.67 -11.12
C LEU A 137 2.96 13.26 -9.96
N TRP A 138 2.63 14.49 -9.57
CA TRP A 138 3.33 15.23 -8.51
C TRP A 138 3.03 14.72 -7.11
N THR A 139 1.85 14.14 -6.88
CA THR A 139 1.45 13.63 -5.56
C THR A 139 1.74 12.14 -5.42
N CYS A 140 1.29 11.34 -6.38
CA CYS A 140 1.29 9.89 -6.27
C CYS A 140 2.71 9.32 -6.42
N THR A 141 3.51 9.83 -7.35
CA THR A 141 4.89 9.32 -7.57
C THR A 141 5.78 9.48 -6.31
N PRO A 142 5.92 10.66 -5.70
CA PRO A 142 6.70 10.78 -4.47
C PRO A 142 6.05 10.05 -3.30
N ALA A 143 4.72 10.02 -3.19
CA ALA A 143 4.04 9.24 -2.15
C ALA A 143 4.37 7.74 -2.26
N LEU A 144 4.41 7.18 -3.47
CA LEU A 144 4.77 5.78 -3.71
C LEU A 144 6.25 5.50 -3.39
N ILE A 145 7.14 6.43 -3.72
CA ILE A 145 8.57 6.31 -3.35
C ILE A 145 8.71 6.33 -1.82
N LEU A 146 8.05 7.28 -1.14
CA LEU A 146 8.07 7.38 0.32
C LEU A 146 7.47 6.13 0.97
N ALA A 147 6.35 5.62 0.46
CA ALA A 147 5.75 4.36 0.92
C ALA A 147 6.69 3.17 0.71
N GLY A 148 7.37 3.10 -0.44
CA GLY A 148 8.37 2.08 -0.74
C GLY A 148 9.54 2.12 0.24
N LEU A 149 10.10 3.31 0.49
CA LEU A 149 11.18 3.51 1.46
C LEU A 149 10.73 3.17 2.88
N ALA A 150 9.54 3.59 3.29
CA ALA A 150 8.96 3.27 4.59
C ALA A 150 8.79 1.75 4.77
N GLY A 151 8.34 1.03 3.73
CA GLY A 151 8.24 -0.42 3.73
C GLY A 151 9.60 -1.12 3.85
N LEU A 152 10.60 -0.65 3.11
CA LEU A 152 11.97 -1.18 3.18
C LEU A 152 12.60 -0.96 4.55
N LEU A 153 12.46 0.24 5.11
CA LEU A 153 12.92 0.54 6.47
C LEU A 153 12.16 -0.31 7.49
N GLY A 154 10.83 -0.35 7.39
CA GLY A 154 9.91 -1.15 8.21
C GLY A 154 10.33 -2.62 8.34
N SER A 155 10.77 -3.22 7.22
CA SER A 155 11.21 -4.62 7.18
C SER A 155 12.35 -4.94 8.16
N ARG A 156 13.15 -3.95 8.56
CA ARG A 156 14.28 -4.12 9.48
C ARG A 156 13.84 -4.27 10.94
N TRP A 157 12.75 -3.60 11.34
CA TRP A 157 12.24 -3.65 12.72
C TRP A 157 11.27 -4.80 12.97
N MET A 158 10.69 -5.35 11.90
CA MET A 158 9.71 -6.43 11.96
C MET A 158 10.18 -7.66 12.75
N LYS A 159 11.48 -8.00 12.73
CA LYS A 159 12.03 -9.09 13.57
C LYS A 159 11.87 -8.82 15.07
N ILE A 160 12.09 -7.59 15.49
CA ILE A 160 11.99 -7.15 16.89
C ILE A 160 10.52 -7.15 17.31
N ASP A 161 9.65 -6.62 16.45
CA ASP A 161 8.22 -6.51 16.74
C ASP A 161 7.54 -7.88 16.86
N ILE A 162 7.88 -8.82 15.98
CA ILE A 162 7.40 -10.21 16.06
C ILE A 162 7.88 -10.89 17.36
N ALA A 163 9.13 -10.64 17.76
CA ALA A 163 9.67 -11.19 19.01
C ALA A 163 8.95 -10.61 20.24
N ALA A 164 8.65 -9.31 20.23
CA ALA A 164 7.87 -8.66 21.28
C ALA A 164 6.45 -9.22 21.39
N ALA A 165 5.77 -9.43 20.26
CA ALA A 165 4.44 -10.04 20.21
C ALA A 165 4.45 -11.48 20.76
N THR A 166 5.45 -12.28 20.38
CA THR A 166 5.62 -13.66 20.85
C THR A 166 5.86 -13.70 22.37
N ASN A 167 6.66 -12.77 22.90
CA ASN A 167 6.91 -12.65 24.34
C ASN A 167 5.64 -12.28 25.11
N ALA A 168 4.83 -11.35 24.60
CA ALA A 168 3.54 -11.01 25.20
C ALA A 168 2.60 -12.22 25.25
N GLU A 169 2.57 -13.03 24.18
CA GLU A 169 1.78 -14.27 24.14
C GLU A 169 2.23 -15.31 25.17
N ARG A 170 3.55 -15.42 25.40
CA ARG A 170 4.12 -16.30 26.44
C ARG A 170 3.84 -15.84 27.86
N MET A 171 3.70 -14.55 28.12
CA MET A 171 3.42 -14.01 29.46
C MET A 171 1.96 -14.22 29.89
N LYS A 172 1.03 -14.37 28.94
CA LYS A 172 -0.40 -14.60 29.23
C LYS A 172 -0.73 -16.09 29.43
N LYS A 173 -0.05 -16.99 28.70
CA LYS A 173 -0.18 -18.46 28.83
C LYS A 173 0.21 -19.12 30.18
N PRO A 174 1.07 -18.57 31.08
CA PRO A 174 1.47 -19.26 32.31
C PRO A 174 0.37 -19.25 33.39
N VAL A 175 -0.61 -18.34 33.28
CA VAL A 175 -1.65 -18.16 34.31
C VAL A 175 -2.81 -19.16 34.14
N GLU A 176 -3.11 -19.59 32.91
CA GLU A 176 -4.23 -20.52 32.64
C GLU A 176 -3.87 -22.00 32.92
N THR A 177 -2.59 -22.34 33.10
CA THR A 177 -2.16 -23.71 33.41
C THR A 177 -2.04 -24.00 34.92
N GLY A 178 -2.32 -23.01 35.78
CA GLY A 178 -2.26 -23.12 37.24
C GLY A 178 -3.56 -23.51 37.95
N VAL A 179 -4.70 -23.60 37.25
CA VAL A 179 -6.00 -23.98 37.84
C VAL A 179 -6.43 -25.35 37.33
N LYS A 180 -5.68 -26.38 37.74
CA LYS A 180 -6.18 -27.76 37.81
C LYS A 180 -5.53 -28.47 38.99
N ARG A 181 -6.16 -28.37 40.16
CA ARG A 181 -6.27 -29.47 41.14
C ARG A 181 -7.60 -29.33 41.86
#